data_AF-A0A812KJS2-F1
#
_entry.id   AF-A0A812KJS2-F1
#
_cell.length_a   1.000
_cell.length_b   1.000
_cell.length_c   1.000
_cell.angle_alpha   90.00
_cell.angle_beta   90.00
_cell.angle_gamma   90.00
#
_symmetry.space_group_name_H-M   'P 1'
#
loop_
_entity.id
_entity.type
_entity.pdbx_description
1 polymer ?
#
loop_
_entity_poly.entity_id
_entity_poly.type
_entity_poly.pdbx_seq_one_letter_code
_entity_poly.pdbx_strand_id
1 'polypeptide(L)'
;MPSKADVNHTTNCRAQGFDPEKLGCQTCRVLEQRIKESGADSKTLAAQCLACCEEEPVLELFPKARLIADASQQERDQDLHDFIKRKAPRIRNLEVDYQAGSWPAIELETTDGSDRVLRADVKGW
;
A
#
# COMPACT_ATOMS: atom_id res chain seq x y z
N MET A 1 16.86 3.72 7.40
CA MET A 1 18.27 3.40 7.10
C MET A 1 18.25 2.52 5.86
N PRO A 2 18.73 2.97 4.70
CA PRO A 2 18.72 2.14 3.49
C PRO A 2 19.68 0.96 3.67
N SER A 3 19.26 -0.22 3.24
CA SER A 3 20.00 -1.47 3.40
C SER A 3 21.20 -1.46 2.46
N LYS A 4 22.32 -2.11 2.82
CA LYS A 4 23.53 -2.17 1.97
C LYS A 4 23.27 -2.78 0.57
N ALA A 5 22.15 -3.49 0.39
CA ALA A 5 21.70 -4.01 -0.90
C ALA A 5 21.18 -2.89 -1.84
N ASP A 6 20.50 -1.88 -1.29
CA ASP A 6 19.86 -0.79 -2.05
C ASP A 6 20.90 0.12 -2.71
N VAL A 7 22.05 0.31 -2.07
CA VAL A 7 23.13 1.20 -2.54
C VAL A 7 23.84 0.63 -3.79
N ASN A 8 24.07 -0.69 -3.83
CA ASN A 8 24.69 -1.34 -4.98
C ASN A 8 23.73 -1.39 -6.18
N HIS A 9 22.44 -1.54 -5.91
CA HIS A 9 21.41 -1.56 -6.95
C HIS A 9 21.24 -0.19 -7.60
N THR A 10 21.06 0.86 -6.79
CA THR A 10 20.95 2.26 -7.26
C THR A 10 22.17 2.75 -8.03
N THR A 11 23.38 2.35 -7.62
CA THR A 11 24.63 2.73 -8.31
C THR A 11 24.74 2.09 -9.70
N ASN A 12 24.33 0.83 -9.85
CA ASN A 12 24.35 0.13 -11.14
C ASN A 12 23.27 0.69 -12.09
N CYS A 13 22.10 1.02 -11.57
CA CYS A 13 21.03 1.64 -12.35
C CYS A 13 21.42 3.03 -12.89
N ARG A 14 22.04 3.87 -12.06
CA ARG A 14 22.59 5.17 -12.51
C ARG A 14 23.70 4.99 -13.56
N ALA A 15 24.55 3.98 -13.43
CA ALA A 15 25.59 3.66 -14.41
C ALA A 15 25.00 3.20 -15.76
N GLN A 16 23.81 2.60 -15.76
CA GLN A 16 23.06 2.22 -16.98
C GLN A 16 22.22 3.39 -17.54
N GLY A 17 22.28 4.58 -16.91
CA GLY A 17 21.54 5.77 -17.35
C GLY A 17 20.12 5.87 -16.79
N PHE A 18 19.74 5.00 -15.85
CA PHE A 18 18.44 5.03 -15.17
C PHE A 18 18.53 5.82 -13.86
N ASP A 19 17.59 6.73 -13.62
CA ASP A 19 17.46 7.45 -12.35
C ASP A 19 16.39 6.76 -11.48
N PRO A 20 16.76 5.85 -10.55
CA PRO A 20 15.79 5.06 -9.79
C PRO A 20 14.85 5.92 -8.94
N GLU A 21 15.27 7.12 -8.54
CA GLU A 21 14.43 8.07 -7.78
C GLU A 21 13.30 8.69 -8.62
N LYS A 22 13.39 8.60 -9.96
CA LYS A 22 12.41 9.16 -10.90
C LYS A 22 11.82 8.12 -11.85
N LEU A 23 12.37 6.91 -11.85
CA LEU A 23 11.99 5.85 -12.77
C LEU A 23 10.82 5.04 -12.21
N GLY A 24 9.61 5.41 -12.61
CA GLY A 24 8.43 4.58 -12.34
C GLY A 24 8.44 3.29 -13.18
N CYS A 25 8.16 2.14 -12.55
CA CYS A 25 8.07 0.85 -13.26
C CYS A 25 7.08 0.84 -14.42
N GLN A 26 6.02 1.67 -14.34
CA GLN A 26 5.05 1.82 -15.42
C GLN A 26 5.70 2.33 -16.72
N THR A 27 6.68 3.22 -16.61
CA THR A 27 7.45 3.73 -17.76
C THR A 27 8.24 2.60 -18.43
N CYS A 28 8.85 1.71 -17.64
CA CYS A 28 9.57 0.55 -18.16
C CYS A 28 8.64 -0.47 -18.82
N ARG A 29 7.43 -0.66 -18.31
CA ARG A 29 6.40 -1.52 -18.94
C ARG A 29 5.94 -0.96 -20.28
N VAL A 30 5.71 0.36 -20.38
CA VAL A 30 5.38 1.02 -21.64
C VAL A 30 6.53 0.89 -22.65
N LEU A 31 7.77 1.03 -22.19
CA LEU A 31 8.95 0.81 -23.03
C LEU A 31 9.00 -0.63 -23.57
N GLU A 32 8.79 -1.62 -22.70
CA GLU A 32 8.75 -3.03 -23.10
C GLU A 32 7.69 -3.29 -24.17
N GLN A 33 6.48 -2.74 -23.97
CA GLN A 33 5.38 -2.87 -24.91
C GLN A 33 5.72 -2.24 -26.27
N ARG A 34 6.27 -1.02 -26.28
CA ARG A 34 6.67 -0.34 -27.53
C ARG A 34 7.78 -1.09 -28.28
N ILE A 35 8.73 -1.68 -27.56
CA ILE A 35 9.81 -2.48 -28.18
C ILE A 35 9.24 -3.74 -28.82
N LYS A 36 8.31 -4.43 -28.13
CA LYS A 36 7.58 -5.60 -28.67
C LYS A 36 6.79 -5.23 -29.93
N GLU A 37 6.07 -4.11 -29.91
CA GLU A 37 5.29 -3.62 -31.05
C GLU A 37 6.17 -3.17 -32.23
N SER A 38 7.35 -2.62 -31.96
CA SER A 38 8.29 -2.16 -32.99
C SER A 38 9.11 -3.29 -33.63
N GLY A 39 8.98 -4.53 -33.15
CA GLY A 39 9.78 -5.67 -33.63
C GLY A 39 11.29 -5.55 -33.35
N ALA A 40 11.68 -4.62 -32.46
CA ALA A 40 13.07 -4.39 -32.13
C ALA A 40 13.55 -5.41 -31.09
N ASP A 41 14.69 -6.06 -31.33
CA ASP A 41 15.24 -7.11 -30.46
C ASP A 41 15.96 -6.53 -29.21
N SER A 42 15.51 -5.37 -28.71
CA SER A 42 16.07 -4.69 -27.54
C SER A 42 15.39 -5.11 -26.23
N LYS A 43 15.11 -6.41 -26.08
CA LYS A 43 14.57 -6.99 -24.84
C LYS A 43 15.44 -6.64 -23.62
N THR A 44 16.74 -6.49 -23.83
CA THR A 44 17.72 -6.16 -22.80
C THR A 44 17.46 -4.81 -22.14
N LEU A 45 17.05 -3.79 -22.90
CA LEU A 45 16.85 -2.43 -22.36
C LEU A 45 15.61 -2.36 -21.45
N ALA A 46 14.51 -2.97 -21.88
CA ALA A 46 13.30 -3.04 -21.05
C ALA A 46 13.53 -3.87 -19.79
N ALA A 47 14.26 -4.98 -19.89
CA ALA A 47 14.63 -5.81 -18.75
C ALA A 47 15.53 -5.07 -17.76
N GLN A 48 16.51 -4.30 -18.24
CA GLN A 48 17.36 -3.45 -17.41
C GLN A 48 16.57 -2.33 -16.72
N CYS A 49 15.63 -1.70 -17.44
CA CYS A 49 14.73 -0.70 -16.88
C CYS A 49 13.86 -1.28 -15.75
N LEU A 50 13.21 -2.43 -16.00
CA LEU A 50 12.38 -3.10 -15.00
C LEU A 50 13.17 -3.60 -13.80
N ALA A 51 14.43 -4.02 -14.01
CA ALA A 51 15.31 -4.39 -12.92
C ALA A 51 15.62 -3.21 -12.01
N CYS A 52 15.63 -1.98 -12.55
CA CYS A 52 16.04 -0.76 -11.86
C CYS A 52 14.90 0.10 -11.30
N CYS A 53 13.66 -0.30 -11.52
CA CYS A 53 12.51 0.41 -11.00
C CYS A 53 12.07 -0.21 -9.67
N GLU A 54 11.68 0.62 -8.71
CA GLU A 54 11.00 0.16 -7.51
C GLU A 54 9.49 0.33 -7.73
N GLU A 55 8.72 -0.75 -7.56
CA GLU A 55 7.28 -0.64 -7.52
C GLU A 55 6.90 0.07 -6.22
N GLU A 56 6.56 1.35 -6.33
CA GLU A 56 5.86 2.02 -5.24
C GLU A 56 4.56 1.26 -5.00
N PRO A 57 4.28 0.81 -3.76
CA PRO A 57 3.03 0.16 -3.46
C PRO A 57 1.91 1.13 -3.82
N VAL A 58 1.05 0.71 -4.75
CA VAL A 58 -0.17 1.46 -5.05
C VAL A 58 -1.02 1.41 -3.78
N LEU A 59 -0.97 2.47 -2.99
CA LEU A 59 -1.81 2.63 -1.82
C LEU A 59 -3.23 2.88 -2.31
N GLU A 60 -4.08 1.87 -2.17
CA GLU A 60 -5.51 2.04 -2.37
C GLU A 60 -6.04 2.97 -1.27
N LEU A 61 -6.54 4.14 -1.67
CA LEU A 61 -7.07 5.14 -0.75
C LEU A 61 -8.57 4.94 -0.59
N PHE A 62 -9.00 4.64 0.62
CA PHE A 62 -10.41 4.47 0.94
C PHE A 62 -11.01 5.81 1.41
N PRO A 63 -12.16 6.25 0.86
CA PRO A 63 -12.81 7.50 1.22
C PRO A 63 -13.29 7.50 2.67
N LYS A 64 -13.72 6.35 3.19
CA LYS A 64 -14.23 6.20 4.55
C LYS A 64 -13.86 4.84 5.15
N ALA A 65 -13.58 4.84 6.45
CA ALA A 65 -13.32 3.65 7.24
C ALA A 65 -14.13 3.69 8.55
N ARG A 66 -14.59 2.52 9.01
CA ARG A 66 -15.26 2.34 10.30
C ARG A 66 -14.55 1.26 11.10
N LEU A 67 -14.14 1.57 12.31
CA LEU A 67 -13.71 0.58 13.29
C LEU A 67 -14.92 0.18 14.13
N ILE A 68 -15.41 -1.04 13.94
CA ILE A 68 -16.42 -1.65 14.80
C ILE A 68 -15.70 -2.22 16.01
N ALA A 69 -16.16 -1.88 17.21
CA ALA A 69 -15.63 -2.43 18.45
C ALA A 69 -16.73 -2.57 19.50
N ASP A 70 -16.55 -3.49 20.44
CA ASP A 70 -17.35 -3.55 21.65
C ASP A 70 -16.63 -2.83 22.80
N ALA A 71 -17.36 -2.04 23.59
CA ALA A 71 -16.78 -1.26 24.68
C ALA A 71 -16.11 -2.15 25.75
N SER A 72 -16.68 -3.33 26.03
CA SER A 72 -16.10 -4.27 26.98
C SER A 72 -14.82 -4.92 26.45
N GLN A 73 -14.71 -5.11 25.12
CA GLN A 73 -13.46 -5.57 24.50
C GLN A 73 -12.38 -4.50 24.52
N GLN A 74 -12.72 -3.24 24.25
CA GLN A 74 -11.77 -2.14 24.37
C GLN A 74 -11.20 -2.01 25.80
N GLU A 75 -11.96 -2.30 26.85
CA GLU A 75 -11.43 -2.28 28.22
C GLU A 75 -10.47 -3.43 28.52
N ARG A 76 -10.65 -4.57 27.84
CA ARG A 76 -9.85 -5.79 28.06
C ARG A 76 -8.60 -5.85 27.19
N ASP A 77 -8.67 -5.25 26.01
CA ASP A 77 -7.59 -5.24 25.02
C ASP A 77 -6.88 -3.88 25.04
N GLN A 78 -5.65 -3.88 25.58
CA GLN A 78 -4.85 -2.67 25.74
C GLN A 78 -4.46 -2.04 24.39
N ASP A 79 -4.18 -2.86 23.37
CA ASP A 79 -3.77 -2.39 22.06
C ASP A 79 -4.94 -1.75 21.34
N LEU A 80 -6.13 -2.35 21.43
CA LEU A 80 -7.38 -1.76 20.94
C LEU A 80 -7.72 -0.47 21.68
N HIS A 81 -7.54 -0.44 23.01
CA HIS A 81 -7.76 0.76 23.82
C HIS A 81 -6.87 1.91 23.37
N ASP A 82 -5.56 1.66 23.26
CA ASP A 82 -4.59 2.68 22.87
C ASP A 82 -4.78 3.10 21.40
N PHE A 83 -5.17 2.18 20.51
CA PHE A 83 -5.53 2.53 19.15
C PHE A 83 -6.71 3.50 19.12
N ILE A 84 -7.84 3.15 19.76
CA ILE A 84 -9.05 3.96 19.76
C ILE A 84 -8.82 5.32 20.42
N LYS A 85 -8.09 5.36 21.55
CA LYS A 85 -7.90 6.61 22.31
C LYS A 85 -6.82 7.52 21.73
N ARG A 86 -5.75 6.97 21.14
CA ARG A 86 -4.56 7.75 20.75
C ARG A 86 -4.38 7.86 19.24
N LYS A 87 -4.69 6.80 18.48
CA LYS A 87 -4.41 6.70 17.04
C LYS A 87 -5.64 7.06 16.20
N ALA A 88 -6.81 6.49 16.49
CA ALA A 88 -8.02 6.69 15.70
C ALA A 88 -8.39 8.18 15.48
N PRO A 89 -8.30 9.08 16.48
CA PRO A 89 -8.61 10.50 16.29
C PRO A 89 -7.66 11.23 15.33
N ARG A 90 -6.51 10.64 15.01
CA ARG A 90 -5.51 11.21 14.09
C ARG A 90 -5.68 10.71 12.66
N ILE A 91 -6.45 9.66 12.46
CA ILE A 91 -6.71 9.08 11.14
C ILE A 91 -7.92 9.79 10.56
N ARG A 92 -7.71 10.57 9.50
CA ARG A 92 -8.81 11.23 8.79
C ARG A 92 -9.69 10.15 8.15
N ASN A 93 -11.00 10.37 8.19
CA ASN A 93 -12.02 9.47 7.62
C ASN A 93 -12.18 8.12 8.32
N LEU A 94 -11.62 7.95 9.53
CA LEU A 94 -11.90 6.80 10.39
C LEU A 94 -12.94 7.17 11.45
N GLU A 95 -14.07 6.46 11.46
CA GLU A 95 -15.08 6.54 12.50
C GLU A 95 -14.99 5.32 13.41
N VAL A 96 -15.17 5.50 14.72
CA VAL A 96 -15.26 4.39 15.68
C VAL A 96 -16.72 4.17 16.01
N ASP A 97 -17.22 2.95 15.81
CA ASP A 97 -18.60 2.57 16.07
C ASP A 97 -18.66 1.47 17.13
N TYR A 98 -19.40 1.73 18.20
CA TYR A 98 -19.51 0.82 19.32
C TYR A 98 -20.74 -0.07 19.17
N GLN A 99 -20.50 -1.36 18.91
CA GLN A 99 -21.56 -2.36 18.76
C GLN A 99 -21.43 -3.42 19.85
N ALA A 100 -22.47 -3.53 20.68
CA ALA A 100 -22.47 -4.45 21.81
C ALA A 100 -22.33 -5.91 21.35
N GLY A 101 -21.36 -6.63 21.92
CA GLY A 101 -21.08 -8.04 21.59
C GLY A 101 -20.42 -8.25 20.22
N SER A 102 -20.04 -7.18 19.52
CA SER A 102 -19.30 -7.29 18.26
C SER A 102 -17.83 -7.64 18.50
N TRP A 103 -17.23 -8.33 17.52
CA TRP A 103 -15.78 -8.50 17.46
C TRP A 103 -15.13 -7.29 16.78
N PRO A 104 -13.93 -6.85 17.23
CA PRO A 104 -13.21 -5.75 16.61
C PRO A 104 -12.95 -5.99 15.12
N ALA A 105 -13.44 -5.09 14.27
CA ALA A 105 -13.31 -5.18 12.82
C ALA A 105 -13.15 -3.81 12.19
N ILE A 106 -12.34 -3.69 11.13
CA ILE A 106 -12.26 -2.49 10.30
C ILE A 106 -13.05 -2.74 9.02
N GLU A 107 -13.95 -1.83 8.71
CA GLU A 107 -14.78 -1.78 7.52
C GLU A 107 -14.33 -0.61 6.65
N LEU A 108 -13.94 -0.87 5.40
CA LEU A 108 -13.49 0.13 4.44
C LEU A 108 -14.52 0.26 3.32
N GLU A 109 -14.93 1.50 3.04
CA GLU A 109 -15.86 1.82 1.97
C GLU A 109 -15.11 2.04 0.67
N THR A 110 -15.50 1.35 -0.40
CA THR A 110 -14.86 1.49 -1.73
C THR A 110 -15.40 2.71 -2.50
N THR A 111 -14.57 3.29 -3.35
CA THR A 111 -14.92 4.46 -4.18
C THR A 111 -15.85 4.14 -5.35
N ASP A 112 -16.05 2.86 -5.65
CA ASP A 112 -16.82 2.38 -6.81
C ASP A 112 -18.33 2.43 -6.61
N GLY A 113 -18.82 2.95 -5.48
CA GLY A 113 -20.25 3.14 -5.20
C GLY A 113 -21.03 1.82 -5.10
N SER A 114 -20.33 0.70 -4.89
CA SER A 114 -20.92 -0.64 -4.92
C SER A 114 -21.44 -1.14 -3.57
N ASP A 115 -21.49 -0.29 -2.53
CA ASP A 115 -21.76 -0.68 -1.12
C ASP A 115 -20.86 -1.84 -0.64
N ARG A 116 -19.76 -2.11 -1.35
CA ARG A 116 -18.80 -3.15 -0.98
C ARG A 116 -17.98 -2.65 0.19
N VAL A 117 -18.31 -3.18 1.36
CA VAL A 117 -17.53 -2.99 2.57
C VAL A 117 -16.45 -4.07 2.61
N LEU A 118 -15.19 -3.68 2.51
CA LEU A 118 -14.09 -4.59 2.82
C LEU A 118 -13.97 -4.66 4.34
N ARG A 119 -14.14 -5.87 4.90
CA ARG A 119 -14.06 -6.10 6.34
C ARG A 119 -12.79 -6.88 6.69
N ALA A 120 -12.01 -6.35 7.63
CA ALA A 120 -10.85 -7.01 8.20
C ALA A 120 -11.02 -7.16 9.72
N ASP A 121 -10.93 -8.39 10.22
CA ASP A 121 -10.98 -8.67 11.66
C ASP A 121 -9.65 -8.30 12.33
N VAL A 122 -9.72 -7.62 13.48
CA VAL A 122 -8.55 -7.00 14.15
C VAL A 122 -8.06 -7.82 15.35
N LYS A 123 -8.29 -9.13 15.35
CA LYS A 123 -8.00 -9.97 16.52
C LYS A 123 -6.49 -10.17 16.71
N GLY A 124 -5.93 -9.62 17.80
CA GLY A 124 -4.54 -9.88 18.24
C GLY A 124 -3.47 -9.13 17.46
N TRP A 125 -3.75 -7.87 17.11
CA TRP A 125 -2.83 -6.96 16.43
C TRP A 125 -1.98 -6.12 17.37
#